data_AF-A0A944JZG0-F1
#
_entry.id   AF-A0A944JZG0-F1
#
_cell.length_a   1.000
_cell.length_b   1.000
_cell.length_c   1.000
_cell.angle_alpha   90.00
_cell.angle_beta   90.00
_cell.angle_gamma   90.00
#
_symmetry.space_group_name_H-M   'P 1'
#
loop_
_entity.id
_entity.type
_entity.pdbx_description
1 polymer ?
#
loop_
_entity_poly.entity_id
_entity_poly.type
_entity_poly.pdbx_seq_one_letter_code
_entity_poly.pdbx_strand_id
1 'polypeptide(L)'
;MAWLAAGEGYEIALIEGRVAARSTTGRAAGRQLKTLPRALKDHPEVDRLRRLAAWLDRHAAACVAQVDTWMVSSLPVPTALLARLWPDEAWQDALRDLAVVGEDPDEAGFLRDATDSGELKVVNLDGETVRLSPRTVTLPHPVLLPDLDDVRDFAAELGIAQRVEQIHRATWLKPEGLAATATEVRDYAGGAFPTRFSLAARATALGYRVSGGYATCKVRDGGRGTEAAVWIGEPYSEDESTTGALNWHDEEGRALRLAEVGPVAWSEGMRMAAALYAGRKIEEGKDA
;
A
#
# COMPACT_ATOMS: atom_id res chain seq x y z
N MET A 1 22.08 5.04 15.89
CA MET A 1 22.05 4.04 16.98
C MET A 1 23.42 3.86 17.61
N ALA A 2 23.46 3.50 18.90
CA ALA A 2 24.70 3.34 19.67
C ALA A 2 25.24 1.90 19.64
N TRP A 3 26.55 1.76 19.84
CA TRP A 3 27.23 0.47 20.02
C TRP A 3 27.09 0.00 21.47
N LEU A 4 26.77 -1.28 21.67
CA LEU A 4 26.55 -1.92 22.97
C LEU A 4 27.66 -2.95 23.22
N ALA A 5 28.24 -2.97 24.42
CA ALA A 5 29.19 -4.01 24.79
C ALA A 5 28.54 -5.40 24.76
N ALA A 6 29.20 -6.37 24.14
CA ALA A 6 28.75 -7.76 24.10
C ALA A 6 29.94 -8.71 24.26
N GLY A 7 30.04 -9.36 25.42
CA GLY A 7 31.18 -10.21 25.77
C GLY A 7 32.51 -9.45 25.93
N GLU A 8 33.60 -10.20 26.02
CA GLU A 8 34.95 -9.62 26.09
C GLU A 8 35.46 -9.27 24.68
N GLY A 9 35.75 -7.99 24.47
CA GLY A 9 36.44 -7.51 23.26
C GLY A 9 35.53 -7.18 22.07
N TYR A 10 34.21 -7.18 22.23
CA TYR A 10 33.28 -6.81 21.15
C TYR A 10 32.20 -5.82 21.57
N GLU A 11 31.78 -5.03 20.60
CA GLU A 11 30.55 -4.27 20.65
C GLU A 11 29.66 -4.66 19.48
N ILE A 12 28.35 -4.58 19.69
CA ILE A 12 27.33 -4.84 18.68
C ILE A 12 26.39 -3.65 18.53
N ALA A 13 25.83 -3.49 17.34
CA ALA A 13 24.83 -2.47 17.05
C ALA A 13 23.87 -3.00 15.99
N LEU A 14 22.68 -2.40 15.90
CA LEU A 14 21.79 -2.59 14.77
C LEU A 14 22.17 -1.56 13.69
N ILE A 15 22.64 -2.04 12.55
CA ILE A 15 23.06 -1.24 11.40
C ILE A 15 22.32 -1.77 10.19
N GLU A 16 21.56 -0.92 9.50
CA GLU A 16 20.79 -1.29 8.29
C GLU A 16 19.91 -2.54 8.52
N GLY A 17 19.21 -2.59 9.65
CA GLY A 17 18.32 -3.71 10.02
C GLY A 17 19.05 -5.00 10.40
N ARG A 18 20.39 -5.01 10.52
CA ARG A 18 21.18 -6.20 10.85
C ARG A 18 22.07 -5.97 12.06
N VAL A 19 22.27 -7.03 12.85
CA VAL A 19 23.20 -6.99 13.97
C VAL A 19 24.63 -7.03 13.43
N ALA A 20 25.32 -5.90 13.53
CA ALA A 20 26.72 -5.75 13.22
C ALA A 20 27.56 -5.89 14.49
N ALA A 21 28.82 -6.31 14.35
CA ALA A 21 29.79 -6.35 15.43
C ALA A 21 31.06 -5.60 15.05
N ARG A 22 31.75 -5.05 16.03
CA ARG A 22 33.11 -4.51 15.90
C ARG A 22 33.98 -4.99 17.06
N SER A 23 35.28 -5.15 16.81
CA SER A 23 36.24 -5.42 17.89
C SER A 23 36.46 -4.15 18.71
N THR A 24 36.60 -4.28 20.03
CA THR A 24 37.08 -3.19 20.90
C THR A 24 38.58 -3.28 21.20
N THR A 25 39.22 -4.36 20.76
CA THR A 25 40.65 -4.62 21.01
C THR A 25 41.42 -4.89 19.72
N GLY A 26 42.74 -4.74 19.79
CA GLY A 26 43.67 -5.03 18.70
C GLY A 26 43.68 -4.00 17.57
N ARG A 27 44.41 -4.31 16.49
CA ARG A 27 44.69 -3.39 15.37
C ARG A 27 43.46 -2.96 14.57
N ALA A 28 42.37 -3.72 14.64
CA ALA A 28 41.11 -3.44 13.96
C ALA A 28 40.02 -2.91 14.92
N ALA A 29 40.39 -2.46 16.12
CA ALA A 29 39.46 -1.90 17.08
C ALA A 29 38.62 -0.77 16.46
N GLY A 30 37.32 -0.77 16.73
CA GLY A 30 36.37 0.22 16.22
C GLY A 30 35.86 -0.04 14.79
N ARG A 31 36.48 -0.93 14.01
CA ARG A 31 36.03 -1.25 12.64
C ARG A 31 34.94 -2.32 12.66
N GLN A 32 33.85 -2.07 11.94
CA GLN A 32 32.78 -3.04 11.72
C GLN A 32 33.33 -4.30 11.01
N LEU A 33 32.98 -5.45 11.56
CA LEU A 33 33.31 -6.77 11.03
C LEU A 33 32.32 -7.15 9.93
N LYS A 34 32.79 -7.92 8.94
CA LYS A 34 31.94 -8.43 7.84
C LYS A 34 30.91 -9.45 8.31
N THR A 35 31.23 -10.20 9.36
CA THR A 35 30.40 -11.31 9.85
C THR A 35 30.34 -11.26 11.37
N LEU A 36 29.20 -11.64 11.93
CA LEU A 36 29.04 -11.78 13.38
C LEU A 36 29.93 -12.94 13.89
N PRO A 37 30.86 -12.68 14.85
CA PRO A 37 31.66 -13.73 15.47
C PRO A 37 30.80 -14.84 16.08
N ARG A 38 31.27 -16.10 16.00
CA ARG A 38 30.53 -17.27 16.51
C ARG A 38 30.22 -17.15 18.01
N ALA A 39 31.14 -16.59 18.79
CA ALA A 39 30.97 -16.37 20.23
C ALA A 39 29.81 -15.42 20.58
N LEU A 40 29.37 -14.59 19.65
CA LEU A 40 28.27 -13.64 19.87
C LEU A 40 26.92 -14.17 19.38
N LYS A 41 26.87 -15.29 18.65
CA LYS A 41 25.64 -15.73 17.97
C LYS A 41 24.47 -15.98 18.91
N ASP A 42 24.77 -16.52 20.08
CA ASP A 42 23.80 -16.89 21.13
C ASP A 42 23.84 -15.89 22.30
N HIS A 43 24.46 -14.72 22.10
CA HIS A 43 24.55 -13.70 23.14
C HIS A 43 23.19 -13.01 23.31
N PRO A 44 22.69 -12.83 24.56
CA PRO A 44 21.35 -12.27 24.80
C PRO A 44 21.10 -10.91 24.13
N GLU A 45 22.11 -10.04 24.09
CA GLU A 45 22.00 -8.73 23.42
C GLU A 45 21.89 -8.84 21.89
N VAL A 46 22.52 -9.84 21.26
CA VAL A 46 22.35 -10.09 19.83
C VAL A 46 20.90 -10.49 19.54
N ASP A 47 20.31 -11.35 20.37
CA ASP A 47 18.93 -11.76 20.22
C ASP A 47 17.94 -10.62 20.49
N ARG A 48 18.25 -9.72 21.43
CA ARG A 48 17.47 -8.48 21.65
C ARG A 48 17.48 -7.60 20.40
N LEU A 49 18.65 -7.35 19.81
CA LEU A 49 18.76 -6.56 18.58
C LEU A 49 18.08 -7.22 17.38
N ARG A 50 18.15 -8.55 17.24
CA ARG A 50 17.40 -9.29 16.21
C ARG A 50 15.89 -9.14 16.36
N ARG A 51 15.37 -9.25 17.59
CA ARG A 51 13.94 -9.04 17.85
C ARG A 51 13.51 -7.61 17.58
N LEU A 52 14.36 -6.63 17.93
CA LEU A 52 14.14 -5.23 17.62
C LEU A 52 14.10 -4.99 16.10
N ALA A 53 15.05 -5.54 15.35
CA ALA A 53 15.07 -5.46 13.89
C ALA A 53 13.77 -6.01 13.28
N ALA A 54 13.38 -7.21 13.68
CA ALA A 54 12.13 -7.83 13.19
C ALA A 54 10.88 -7.03 13.59
N TRP A 55 10.90 -6.34 14.73
CA TRP A 55 9.82 -5.44 15.13
C TRP A 55 9.79 -4.18 14.28
N LEU A 56 10.95 -3.55 14.00
CA LEU A 56 11.06 -2.39 13.12
C LEU A 56 10.57 -2.70 11.71
N ASP A 57 10.92 -3.87 11.16
CA ASP A 57 10.43 -4.30 9.84
C ASP A 57 8.90 -4.43 9.80
N ARG A 58 8.31 -5.02 10.85
CA ARG A 58 6.84 -5.12 10.97
C ARG A 58 6.19 -3.77 11.17
N HIS A 59 6.83 -2.86 11.91
CA HIS A 59 6.34 -1.50 12.14
C HIS A 59 6.32 -0.71 10.83
N ALA A 60 7.42 -0.73 10.07
CA ALA A 60 7.49 -0.09 8.76
C ALA A 60 6.44 -0.63 7.79
N ALA A 61 6.26 -1.96 7.73
CA ALA A 61 5.21 -2.56 6.92
C ALA A 61 3.79 -2.13 7.36
N ALA A 62 3.55 -2.01 8.67
CA ALA A 62 2.27 -1.54 9.20
C ALA A 62 2.00 -0.05 8.89
N CYS A 63 3.02 0.81 8.96
CA CYS A 63 2.94 2.21 8.56
C CYS A 63 2.52 2.33 7.08
N VAL A 64 3.21 1.62 6.19
CA VAL A 64 2.88 1.61 4.75
C VAL A 64 1.43 1.12 4.51
N ALA A 65 1.02 0.03 5.15
CA ALA A 65 -0.34 -0.49 5.03
C ALA A 65 -1.41 0.51 5.53
N GLN A 66 -1.11 1.26 6.60
CA GLN A 66 -2.03 2.26 7.14
C GLN A 66 -2.14 3.49 6.22
N VAL A 67 -1.03 3.93 5.63
CA VAL A 67 -1.03 5.02 4.65
C VAL A 67 -1.72 4.60 3.34
N ASP A 68 -1.51 3.38 2.87
CA ASP A 68 -2.25 2.80 1.73
C ASP A 68 -3.76 2.78 2.01
N THR A 69 -4.18 2.44 3.24
CA THR A 69 -5.59 2.50 3.63
C THR A 69 -6.16 3.92 3.56
N TRP A 70 -5.40 4.94 3.97
CA TRP A 70 -5.81 6.34 3.84
C TRP A 70 -5.93 6.73 2.37
N MET A 71 -4.96 6.33 1.54
CA MET A 71 -4.91 6.63 0.11
C MET A 71 -6.04 5.96 -0.67
N VAL A 72 -6.23 4.65 -0.50
CA VAL A 72 -7.23 3.86 -1.25
C VAL A 72 -8.65 4.38 -1.02
N SER A 73 -8.93 4.94 0.15
CA SER A 73 -10.25 5.47 0.51
C SER A 73 -10.31 7.01 0.55
N SER A 74 -9.25 7.68 0.08
CA SER A 74 -9.08 9.15 0.12
C SER A 74 -9.52 9.76 1.46
N LEU A 75 -9.18 9.10 2.58
CA LEU A 75 -9.70 9.47 3.88
C LEU A 75 -9.12 10.82 4.31
N PRO A 76 -9.93 11.73 4.89
CA PRO A 76 -9.40 12.92 5.53
C PRO A 76 -8.49 12.53 6.70
N VAL A 77 -7.24 12.95 6.64
CA VAL A 77 -6.23 12.73 7.68
C VAL A 77 -5.97 14.05 8.39
N PRO A 78 -6.15 14.12 9.72
CA PRO A 78 -5.83 15.31 10.49
C PRO A 78 -4.35 15.69 10.34
N THR A 79 -4.06 16.95 10.05
CA THR A 79 -2.66 17.43 9.91
C THR A 79 -1.90 17.35 11.24
N ALA A 80 -2.60 17.54 12.36
CA ALA A 80 -2.07 17.28 13.71
C ALA A 80 -1.70 15.80 13.95
N LEU A 81 -2.34 14.85 13.27
CA LEU A 81 -1.93 13.45 13.33
C LEU A 81 -0.64 13.25 12.55
N LEU A 82 -0.55 13.79 11.32
CA LEU A 82 0.67 13.71 10.50
C LEU A 82 1.88 14.30 11.24
N ALA A 83 1.73 15.46 11.86
CA ALA A 83 2.77 16.08 12.71
C ALA A 83 3.25 15.16 13.83
N ARG A 84 2.33 14.46 14.51
CA ARG A 84 2.69 13.53 15.59
C ARG A 84 3.40 12.27 15.11
N LEU A 85 3.12 11.84 13.88
CA LEU A 85 3.73 10.65 13.28
C LEU A 85 5.07 10.98 12.62
N TRP A 86 5.27 12.21 12.17
CA TRP A 86 6.43 12.63 11.39
C TRP A 86 7.81 12.38 12.02
N PRO A 87 7.98 12.47 13.37
CA PRO A 87 9.27 12.15 14.00
C PRO A 87 9.65 10.67 13.94
N ASP A 88 8.70 9.77 13.66
CA ASP A 88 8.97 8.35 13.47
C ASP A 88 9.42 8.11 12.02
N GLU A 89 10.66 7.64 11.85
CA GLU A 89 11.29 7.41 10.54
C GLU A 89 10.46 6.47 9.65
N ALA A 90 9.77 5.48 10.22
CA ALA A 90 8.96 4.54 9.45
C ALA A 90 7.67 5.20 8.91
N TRP A 91 7.06 6.08 9.70
CA TRP A 91 5.94 6.89 9.25
C TRP A 91 6.37 7.93 8.22
N GLN A 92 7.51 8.58 8.46
CA GLN A 92 8.05 9.56 7.55
C GLN A 92 8.38 8.93 6.18
N ASP A 93 9.03 7.76 6.15
CA ASP A 93 9.35 7.04 4.91
C ASP A 93 8.07 6.60 4.17
N ALA A 94 7.00 6.24 4.88
CA ALA A 94 5.72 5.89 4.27
C ALA A 94 4.93 7.09 3.71
N LEU A 95 5.05 8.27 4.33
CA LEU A 95 4.27 9.48 4.02
C LEU A 95 4.97 10.45 3.08
N ARG A 96 6.29 10.57 3.20
CA ARG A 96 7.12 11.43 2.36
C ARG A 96 6.83 11.10 0.91
N ASP A 97 6.81 12.13 0.08
CA ASP A 97 6.68 12.02 -1.37
C ASP A 97 5.31 11.54 -1.85
N LEU A 98 4.32 11.36 -0.97
CA LEU A 98 2.93 11.20 -1.37
C LEU A 98 2.31 12.53 -1.81
N ALA A 99 1.51 12.46 -2.86
CA ALA A 99 0.64 13.55 -3.24
C ALA A 99 -0.42 13.73 -2.15
N VAL A 100 -0.52 14.96 -1.64
CA VAL A 100 -1.52 15.40 -0.67
C VAL A 100 -2.32 16.53 -1.27
N VAL A 101 -3.57 16.63 -0.84
CA VAL A 101 -4.51 17.64 -1.29
C VAL A 101 -5.14 18.31 -0.07
N GLY A 102 -5.19 19.64 -0.11
CA GLY A 102 -5.68 20.50 0.97
C GLY A 102 -7.18 20.76 0.88
N GLU A 103 -7.56 22.03 1.05
CA GLU A 103 -8.96 22.47 0.89
C GLU A 103 -9.36 22.58 -0.58
N ASP A 104 -8.42 22.90 -1.46
CA ASP A 104 -8.60 22.90 -2.90
C ASP A 104 -8.29 21.49 -3.46
N PRO A 105 -9.27 20.78 -4.04
CA PRO A 105 -9.07 19.44 -4.60
C PRO A 105 -8.16 19.42 -5.84
N ASP A 106 -8.01 20.55 -6.53
CA ASP A 106 -7.27 20.64 -7.78
C ASP A 106 -5.78 20.97 -7.56
N GLU A 107 -5.42 21.42 -6.35
CA GLU A 107 -4.06 21.75 -5.97
C GLU A 107 -3.37 20.60 -5.21
N ALA A 108 -2.88 19.62 -5.97
CA ALA A 108 -2.05 18.55 -5.43
C ALA A 108 -0.59 18.99 -5.26
N GLY A 109 0.08 18.43 -4.25
CA GLY A 109 1.53 18.52 -4.15
C GLY A 109 2.14 17.42 -3.29
N PHE A 110 3.45 17.25 -3.42
CA PHE A 110 4.18 16.18 -2.75
C PHE A 110 4.63 16.56 -1.34
N LEU A 111 4.23 15.77 -0.35
CA LEU A 111 4.55 16.00 1.05
C LEU A 111 6.06 15.84 1.32
N ARG A 112 6.68 16.89 1.87
CA ARG A 112 8.12 16.90 2.20
C ARG A 112 8.42 17.03 3.68
N ASP A 113 7.55 17.67 4.45
CA ASP A 113 7.74 17.87 5.89
C ASP A 113 6.42 18.07 6.63
N ALA A 114 6.41 17.83 7.93
CA ALA A 114 5.33 18.23 8.82
C ALA A 114 5.94 18.80 10.11
N THR A 115 5.52 20.00 10.49
CA THR A 115 5.99 20.65 11.71
C THR A 115 5.19 20.17 12.93
N ASP A 116 5.73 20.37 14.13
CA ASP A 116 5.04 20.03 15.39
C ASP A 116 3.67 20.72 15.55
N SER A 117 3.45 21.85 14.87
CA SER A 117 2.17 22.57 14.88
C SER A 117 1.13 22.05 13.90
N GLY A 118 1.46 21.07 13.06
CA GLY A 118 0.57 20.56 12.01
C GLY A 118 0.65 21.30 10.68
N GLU A 119 1.62 22.21 10.49
CA GLU A 119 1.86 22.80 9.16
C GLU A 119 2.60 21.78 8.29
N LEU A 120 2.08 21.51 7.10
CA LEU A 120 2.70 20.62 6.13
C LEU A 120 3.51 21.44 5.12
N LYS A 121 4.72 20.98 4.84
CA LYS A 121 5.55 21.49 3.74
C LYS A 121 5.35 20.60 2.52
N VAL A 122 4.91 21.19 1.43
CA VAL A 122 4.57 20.50 0.19
C VAL A 122 5.33 21.14 -0.97
N VAL A 123 5.71 20.34 -1.97
CA VAL A 123 6.18 20.86 -3.26
C VAL A 123 5.04 20.71 -4.26
N ASN A 124 4.52 21.81 -4.79
CA ASN A 124 3.46 21.78 -5.80
C ASN A 124 4.02 21.40 -7.18
N LEU A 125 3.15 21.24 -8.17
CA LEU A 125 3.54 20.85 -9.53
C LEU A 125 4.32 21.93 -10.29
N ASP A 126 4.33 23.18 -9.80
CA ASP A 126 5.18 24.26 -10.32
C ASP A 126 6.61 24.21 -9.75
N GLY A 127 6.92 23.28 -8.84
CA GLY A 127 8.22 23.20 -8.16
C GLY A 127 8.38 24.15 -6.98
N GLU A 128 7.34 24.89 -6.62
CA GLU A 128 7.34 25.78 -5.48
C GLU A 128 7.10 25.01 -4.17
N THR A 129 7.81 25.43 -3.12
CA THR A 129 7.55 24.94 -1.78
C THR A 129 6.42 25.76 -1.16
N VAL A 130 5.28 25.11 -0.94
CA VAL A 130 4.08 25.69 -0.33
C VAL A 130 3.89 25.12 1.08
N ARG A 131 3.24 25.92 1.94
CA ARG A 131 2.86 25.51 3.31
C ARG A 131 1.35 25.35 3.40
N LEU A 132 0.90 24.18 3.83
CA LEU A 132 -0.51 23.90 4.06
C LEU A 132 -0.77 23.85 5.58
N SER A 133 -1.76 24.59 6.05
CA SER A 133 -2.25 24.51 7.43
C SER A 133 -3.77 24.21 7.55
N PRO A 134 -4.36 23.34 6.71
CA PRO A 134 -5.74 22.94 6.90
C PRO A 134 -5.88 22.03 8.13
N ARG A 135 -7.11 21.84 8.63
CA ARG A 135 -7.36 20.89 9.73
C ARG A 135 -7.12 19.44 9.33
N THR A 136 -7.39 19.14 8.06
CA THR A 136 -7.23 17.81 7.46
C THR A 136 -6.70 17.98 6.03
N VAL A 137 -5.93 17.01 5.59
CA VAL A 137 -5.60 16.80 4.17
C VAL A 137 -6.12 15.45 3.73
N THR A 138 -6.24 15.23 2.43
CA THR A 138 -6.41 13.87 1.90
C THR A 138 -5.12 13.40 1.25
N LEU A 139 -4.94 12.08 1.28
CA LEU A 139 -4.04 11.36 0.38
C LEU A 139 -4.95 10.83 -0.72
N PRO A 140 -5.16 11.54 -1.84
CA PRO A 140 -6.15 11.12 -2.82
C PRO A 140 -5.74 9.80 -3.48
N HIS A 141 -6.73 8.94 -3.70
CA HIS A 141 -6.60 7.85 -4.65
C HIS A 141 -6.21 8.41 -6.03
N PRO A 142 -5.30 7.80 -6.80
CA PRO A 142 -4.79 8.35 -8.06
C PRO A 142 -5.87 8.66 -9.11
N VAL A 143 -6.99 7.95 -9.10
CA VAL A 143 -8.14 8.23 -9.99
C VAL A 143 -8.79 9.61 -9.74
N LEU A 144 -8.52 10.22 -8.58
CA LEU A 144 -9.03 11.54 -8.20
C LEU A 144 -7.97 12.64 -8.39
N LEU A 145 -6.72 12.29 -8.72
CA LEU A 145 -5.71 13.29 -9.01
C LEU A 145 -5.99 13.90 -10.38
N PRO A 146 -6.12 15.23 -10.49
CA PRO A 146 -6.18 15.89 -11.78
C PRO A 146 -4.86 15.65 -12.52
N ASP A 147 -4.96 15.44 -13.83
CA ASP A 147 -3.82 15.29 -14.73
C ASP A 147 -2.72 14.35 -14.15
N LEU A 148 -3.13 13.14 -13.75
CA LEU A 148 -2.25 12.15 -13.12
C LEU A 148 -0.96 11.88 -13.91
N ASP A 149 -0.99 12.02 -15.23
CA ASP A 149 0.20 11.87 -16.08
C ASP A 149 1.18 13.03 -15.86
N ASP A 150 0.71 14.28 -15.77
CA ASP A 150 1.55 15.44 -15.42
C ASP A 150 2.13 15.28 -14.00
N VAL A 151 1.33 14.78 -13.05
CA VAL A 151 1.81 14.45 -11.69
C VAL A 151 2.94 13.42 -11.72
N ARG A 152 2.84 12.40 -12.59
CA ARG A 152 3.86 11.35 -12.74
C ARG A 152 5.13 11.89 -13.40
N ASP A 153 4.98 12.68 -14.45
CA ASP A 153 6.11 13.28 -15.15
C ASP A 153 6.90 14.18 -14.21
N PHE A 154 6.22 15.04 -13.46
CA PHE A 154 6.85 15.89 -12.45
C PHE A 154 7.50 15.08 -11.31
N ALA A 155 6.86 14.00 -10.86
CA ALA A 155 7.45 13.11 -9.87
C ALA A 155 8.77 12.47 -10.37
N ALA A 156 8.82 12.07 -11.64
CA ALA A 156 10.02 11.53 -12.25
C ALA A 156 11.14 12.57 -12.32
N GLU A 157 10.82 13.81 -12.71
CA GLU A 157 11.78 14.93 -12.75
C GLU A 157 12.39 15.24 -11.37
N LEU A 158 11.59 15.20 -10.31
CA LEU A 158 12.02 15.44 -8.94
C LEU A 158 12.68 14.22 -8.26
N GLY A 159 12.74 13.06 -8.93
CA GLY A 159 13.28 11.83 -8.36
C GLY A 159 12.47 11.33 -7.16
N ILE A 160 11.16 11.57 -7.16
CA ILE A 160 10.22 11.19 -6.10
C ILE A 160 10.13 9.66 -6.02
N ALA A 161 10.21 9.13 -4.81
CA ALA A 161 10.09 7.70 -4.55
C ALA A 161 9.06 7.46 -3.45
N GLN A 162 7.96 6.78 -3.80
CA GLN A 162 6.88 6.49 -2.87
C GLN A 162 6.95 5.05 -2.36
N ARG A 163 6.72 4.86 -1.06
CA ARG A 163 6.56 3.52 -0.47
C ARG A 163 5.17 2.93 -0.68
N VAL A 164 4.17 3.80 -0.72
CA VAL A 164 2.82 3.47 -1.14
C VAL A 164 2.73 3.75 -2.63
N GLU A 165 2.20 2.80 -3.39
CA GLU A 165 2.08 2.90 -4.85
C GLU A 165 0.95 3.88 -5.21
N GLN A 166 1.03 5.17 -4.85
CA GLN A 166 -0.07 6.12 -5.10
C GLN A 166 -0.12 6.49 -6.58
N ILE A 167 0.87 7.23 -7.10
CA ILE A 167 0.80 7.76 -8.47
C ILE A 167 0.96 6.64 -9.52
N HIS A 168 1.61 5.53 -9.18
CA HIS A 168 1.82 4.40 -10.07
C HIS A 168 0.78 3.29 -9.93
N ARG A 169 -0.16 3.38 -8.98
CA ARG A 169 -1.23 2.40 -8.87
C ARG A 169 -2.06 2.41 -10.15
N ALA A 170 -2.26 1.21 -10.69
CA ALA A 170 -3.14 1.00 -11.83
C ALA A 170 -4.55 1.52 -11.53
N THR A 171 -5.07 2.36 -12.42
CA THR A 171 -6.40 2.97 -12.31
C THR A 171 -7.30 2.53 -13.46
N TRP A 172 -8.60 2.46 -13.17
CA TRP A 172 -9.64 2.28 -14.19
C TRP A 172 -10.62 3.43 -14.08
N LEU A 173 -10.76 4.19 -15.16
CA LEU A 173 -11.80 5.21 -15.26
C LEU A 173 -13.16 4.54 -15.45
N LYS A 174 -14.17 5.06 -14.76
CA LYS A 174 -15.55 4.61 -14.95
C LYS A 174 -16.05 5.10 -16.31
N PRO A 175 -16.52 4.19 -17.20
CA PRO A 175 -17.06 4.59 -18.49
C PRO A 175 -18.29 5.47 -18.33
N GLU A 176 -18.45 6.43 -19.24
CA GLU A 176 -19.69 7.16 -19.42
C GLU A 176 -20.76 6.28 -20.09
N GLY A 177 -22.04 6.63 -19.92
CA GLY A 177 -23.13 5.98 -20.67
C GLY A 177 -23.46 4.54 -20.27
N LEU A 178 -23.04 4.10 -19.07
CA LEU A 178 -23.43 2.79 -18.52
C LEU A 178 -24.96 2.63 -18.52
N ALA A 179 -25.44 1.45 -18.92
CA ALA A 179 -26.86 1.16 -18.93
C ALA A 179 -27.47 1.29 -17.52
N ALA A 180 -28.64 1.93 -17.41
CA ALA A 180 -29.26 2.26 -16.13
C ALA A 180 -29.63 1.05 -15.25
N THR A 181 -29.68 -0.16 -15.84
CA THR A 181 -29.97 -1.43 -15.17
C THR A 181 -28.75 -2.33 -15.00
N ALA A 182 -27.56 -1.90 -15.46
CA ALA A 182 -26.35 -2.71 -15.31
C ALA A 182 -25.93 -2.79 -13.84
N THR A 183 -25.59 -3.99 -13.38
CA THR A 183 -25.17 -4.27 -11.99
C THR A 183 -23.83 -4.98 -11.90
N GLU A 184 -23.22 -5.35 -13.03
CA GLU A 184 -21.99 -6.14 -13.05
C GLU A 184 -21.12 -5.87 -14.28
N VAL A 185 -19.81 -6.05 -14.12
CA VAL A 185 -18.79 -6.02 -15.19
C VAL A 185 -18.28 -7.43 -15.43
N ARG A 186 -18.27 -7.85 -16.70
CA ARG A 186 -17.89 -9.22 -17.12
C ARG A 186 -16.52 -9.33 -17.77
N ASP A 187 -15.81 -8.22 -17.96
CA ASP A 187 -14.52 -8.15 -18.68
C ASP A 187 -13.45 -9.13 -18.15
N TYR A 188 -13.52 -9.44 -16.86
CA TYR A 188 -12.60 -10.33 -16.15
C TYR A 188 -13.27 -11.62 -15.63
N ALA A 189 -14.43 -12.00 -16.18
CA ALA A 189 -15.09 -13.26 -15.87
C ALA A 189 -14.50 -14.42 -16.70
N GLY A 190 -14.66 -15.65 -16.21
CA GLY A 190 -14.26 -16.88 -16.91
C GLY A 190 -12.78 -17.25 -16.79
N GLY A 191 -12.00 -16.58 -15.95
CA GLY A 191 -10.59 -16.93 -15.74
C GLY A 191 -10.47 -18.22 -14.93
N ALA A 192 -10.07 -19.32 -15.58
CA ALA A 192 -10.01 -20.64 -14.97
C ALA A 192 -8.80 -20.86 -14.06
N PHE A 193 -9.01 -21.54 -12.94
CA PHE A 193 -8.03 -21.93 -11.93
C PHE A 193 -8.17 -23.40 -11.59
N PRO A 194 -7.06 -24.14 -11.33
CA PRO A 194 -7.12 -25.58 -11.07
C PRO A 194 -8.12 -25.96 -9.98
N THR A 195 -8.18 -25.15 -8.92
CA THR A 195 -9.14 -25.29 -7.83
C THR A 195 -9.55 -23.92 -7.31
N ARG A 196 -10.68 -23.86 -6.59
CA ARG A 196 -11.04 -22.69 -5.78
C ARG A 196 -9.93 -22.27 -4.82
N PHE A 197 -9.22 -23.22 -4.18
CA PHE A 197 -8.18 -22.90 -3.21
C PHE A 197 -7.04 -22.10 -3.83
N SER A 198 -6.67 -22.39 -5.08
CA SER A 198 -5.66 -21.61 -5.81
C SER A 198 -6.11 -20.18 -6.05
N LEU A 199 -7.38 -19.98 -6.43
CA LEU A 199 -7.94 -18.64 -6.64
C LEU A 199 -8.09 -17.87 -5.32
N ALA A 200 -8.56 -18.52 -4.26
CA ALA A 200 -8.65 -17.92 -2.92
C ALA A 200 -7.27 -17.55 -2.36
N ALA A 201 -6.27 -18.44 -2.51
CA ALA A 201 -4.89 -18.17 -2.09
C ALA A 201 -4.30 -16.98 -2.86
N ARG A 202 -4.58 -16.86 -4.16
CA ARG A 202 -4.21 -15.67 -4.95
C ARG A 202 -4.87 -14.41 -4.40
N ALA A 203 -6.17 -14.44 -4.14
CA ALA A 203 -6.88 -13.29 -3.58
C ALA A 203 -6.26 -12.82 -2.27
N THR A 204 -5.99 -13.75 -1.34
CA THR A 204 -5.34 -13.44 -0.06
C THR A 204 -3.90 -12.94 -0.24
N ALA A 205 -3.12 -13.53 -1.14
CA ALA A 205 -1.75 -13.08 -1.43
C ALA A 205 -1.70 -11.66 -2.02
N LEU A 206 -2.77 -11.24 -2.71
CA LEU A 206 -2.94 -9.88 -3.24
C LEU A 206 -3.55 -8.91 -2.21
N GLY A 207 -3.84 -9.37 -0.98
CA GLY A 207 -4.40 -8.54 0.09
C GLY A 207 -5.92 -8.42 0.10
N TYR A 208 -6.63 -9.16 -0.76
CA TYR A 208 -8.09 -9.16 -0.79
C TYR A 208 -8.68 -10.10 0.25
N ARG A 209 -9.86 -9.74 0.76
CA ARG A 209 -10.62 -10.59 1.68
C ARG A 209 -11.28 -11.71 0.90
N VAL A 210 -11.32 -12.91 1.47
CA VAL A 210 -12.17 -14.01 0.97
C VAL A 210 -13.29 -14.24 1.98
N SER A 211 -14.54 -14.16 1.52
CA SER A 211 -15.73 -14.38 2.33
C SER A 211 -16.74 -15.20 1.55
N GLY A 212 -17.10 -16.38 2.07
CA GLY A 212 -17.94 -17.34 1.36
C GLY A 212 -17.33 -17.72 0.00
N GLY A 213 -18.12 -17.53 -1.07
CA GLY A 213 -17.69 -17.77 -2.45
C GLY A 213 -17.12 -16.54 -3.16
N TYR A 214 -16.77 -15.46 -2.45
CA TYR A 214 -16.32 -14.21 -3.05
C TYR A 214 -14.94 -13.78 -2.56
N ALA A 215 -14.18 -13.16 -3.46
CA ALA A 215 -13.09 -12.26 -3.11
C ALA A 215 -13.65 -10.83 -3.07
N THR A 216 -13.34 -10.06 -2.03
CA THR A 216 -13.88 -8.71 -1.82
C THR A 216 -12.82 -7.66 -1.52
N CYS A 217 -13.13 -6.44 -1.94
CA CYS A 217 -12.35 -5.23 -1.67
C CYS A 217 -13.32 -4.13 -1.20
N LYS A 218 -13.16 -3.70 0.06
CA LYS A 218 -13.98 -2.64 0.65
C LYS A 218 -13.22 -1.32 0.67
N VAL A 219 -13.84 -0.29 0.12
CA VAL A 219 -13.29 1.08 0.12
C VAL A 219 -14.36 2.07 0.58
N ARG A 220 -13.94 3.26 0.98
CA ARG A 220 -14.85 4.40 1.18
C ARG A 220 -14.72 5.34 -0.02
N ASP A 221 -15.84 5.66 -0.64
CA ASP A 221 -15.93 6.52 -1.81
C ASP A 221 -17.01 7.58 -1.58
N GLY A 222 -16.63 8.87 -1.66
CA GLY A 222 -17.52 9.98 -1.32
C GLY A 222 -18.14 9.87 0.08
N GLY A 223 -17.37 9.37 1.06
CA GLY A 223 -17.83 9.16 2.44
C GLY A 223 -18.64 7.88 2.68
N ARG A 224 -19.00 7.12 1.63
CA ARG A 224 -19.81 5.90 1.73
C ARG A 224 -18.96 4.65 1.54
N GLY A 225 -19.13 3.64 2.39
CA GLY A 225 -18.53 2.33 2.19
C GLY A 225 -19.14 1.61 0.99
N THR A 226 -18.29 1.10 0.11
CA THR A 226 -18.66 0.28 -1.03
C THR A 226 -17.76 -0.96 -1.05
N GLU A 227 -18.34 -2.14 -1.24
CA GLU A 227 -17.59 -3.40 -1.35
C GLU A 227 -17.71 -3.95 -2.78
N ALA A 228 -16.59 -4.01 -3.48
CA ALA A 228 -16.45 -4.77 -4.72
C ALA A 228 -16.38 -6.26 -4.41
N ALA A 229 -17.03 -7.10 -5.21
CA ALA A 229 -17.02 -8.55 -5.05
C ALA A 229 -16.87 -9.28 -6.40
N VAL A 230 -16.01 -10.29 -6.42
CA VAL A 230 -15.84 -11.22 -7.54
C VAL A 230 -16.10 -12.62 -7.03
N TRP A 231 -17.00 -13.37 -7.68
CA TRP A 231 -17.23 -14.77 -7.34
C TRP A 231 -15.99 -15.61 -7.68
N ILE A 232 -15.61 -16.51 -6.77
CA ILE A 232 -14.43 -17.38 -6.88
C ILE A 232 -14.74 -18.86 -6.66
N GLY A 233 -16.03 -19.24 -6.64
CA GLY A 233 -16.50 -20.61 -6.48
C GLY A 233 -17.05 -20.95 -5.09
N GLU A 234 -17.83 -22.03 -5.03
CA GLU A 234 -18.50 -22.50 -3.82
C GLU A 234 -17.48 -22.90 -2.73
N PRO A 235 -17.68 -22.48 -1.47
CA PRO A 235 -16.95 -22.99 -0.32
C PRO A 235 -16.66 -24.49 -0.34
N TYR A 236 -15.40 -24.83 -0.11
CA TYR A 236 -14.90 -26.21 0.04
C TYR A 236 -15.02 -27.12 -1.20
N SER A 237 -15.34 -26.58 -2.38
CA SER A 237 -15.20 -27.33 -3.63
C SER A 237 -13.71 -27.46 -4.02
N GLU A 238 -13.33 -28.66 -4.44
CA GLU A 238 -12.03 -28.97 -5.06
C GLU A 238 -12.07 -28.92 -6.59
N ASP A 239 -13.24 -28.64 -7.17
CA ASP A 239 -13.43 -28.55 -8.61
C ASP A 239 -12.70 -27.34 -9.20
N GLU A 240 -12.54 -27.37 -10.52
CA GLU A 240 -12.09 -26.21 -11.27
C GLU A 240 -12.98 -25.01 -10.96
N SER A 241 -12.36 -23.85 -10.75
CA SER A 241 -13.07 -22.61 -10.45
C SER A 241 -12.72 -21.53 -11.47
N THR A 242 -13.65 -20.63 -11.71
CA THR A 242 -13.49 -19.50 -12.62
C THR A 242 -13.79 -18.19 -11.90
N THR A 243 -13.09 -17.12 -12.25
CA THR A 243 -13.50 -15.77 -11.84
C THR A 243 -14.90 -15.47 -12.35
N GLY A 244 -15.79 -15.02 -11.47
CA GLY A 244 -17.12 -14.54 -11.86
C GLY A 244 -17.12 -13.09 -12.31
N ALA A 245 -18.31 -12.55 -12.52
CA ALA A 245 -18.47 -11.13 -12.77
C ALA A 245 -18.14 -10.29 -11.53
N LEU A 246 -17.66 -9.07 -11.78
CA LEU A 246 -17.44 -8.06 -10.76
C LEU A 246 -18.74 -7.31 -10.50
N ASN A 247 -19.14 -7.20 -9.24
CA ASN A 247 -20.27 -6.39 -8.80
C ASN A 247 -19.91 -5.61 -7.53
N TRP A 248 -20.79 -4.70 -7.11
CA TRP A 248 -20.59 -3.85 -5.94
C TRP A 248 -21.81 -3.88 -5.02
N HIS A 249 -21.54 -3.75 -3.72
CA HIS A 249 -22.52 -3.68 -2.66
C HIS A 249 -22.30 -2.45 -1.79
N ASP A 250 -23.39 -1.91 -1.21
CA ASP A 250 -23.31 -0.87 -0.20
C ASP A 250 -22.98 -1.43 1.21
N GLU A 251 -22.96 -0.56 2.22
CA GLU A 251 -22.66 -0.94 3.61
C GLU A 251 -23.67 -1.92 4.22
N GLU A 252 -24.91 -1.94 3.70
CA GLU A 252 -25.96 -2.88 4.10
C GLU A 252 -25.93 -4.18 3.29
N GLY A 253 -25.00 -4.32 2.34
CA GLY A 253 -24.85 -5.49 1.48
C GLY A 253 -25.80 -5.50 0.27
N ARG A 254 -26.52 -4.41 0.00
CA ARG A 254 -27.42 -4.31 -1.15
C ARG A 254 -26.63 -4.11 -2.43
N ALA A 255 -26.99 -4.83 -3.48
CA ALA A 255 -26.34 -4.70 -4.79
C ALA A 255 -26.56 -3.29 -5.36
N LEU A 256 -25.48 -2.67 -5.84
CA LEU A 256 -25.49 -1.36 -6.48
C LEU A 256 -25.61 -1.50 -8.00
N ARG A 257 -26.27 -0.52 -8.63
CA ARG A 257 -26.14 -0.33 -10.08
C ARG A 257 -24.76 0.23 -10.39
N LEU A 258 -24.22 -0.12 -11.54
CA LEU A 258 -22.91 0.40 -11.97
C LEU A 258 -22.88 1.93 -12.02
N ALA A 259 -24.01 2.57 -12.35
CA ALA A 259 -24.15 4.02 -12.34
C ALA A 259 -23.97 4.65 -10.95
N GLU A 260 -24.24 3.92 -9.87
CA GLU A 260 -24.16 4.40 -8.48
C GLU A 260 -22.76 4.22 -7.86
N VAL A 261 -21.92 3.37 -8.45
CA VAL A 261 -20.54 3.12 -7.99
C VAL A 261 -19.67 4.36 -8.22
N GLY A 262 -19.03 4.86 -7.17
CA GLY A 262 -18.11 5.99 -7.29
C GLY A 262 -16.80 5.63 -8.02
N PRO A 263 -15.99 6.63 -8.42
CA PRO A 263 -14.78 6.41 -9.21
C PRO A 263 -13.69 5.61 -8.49
N VAL A 264 -13.55 5.77 -7.16
CA VAL A 264 -12.57 5.04 -6.36
C VAL A 264 -12.99 3.58 -6.23
N ALA A 265 -14.24 3.33 -5.84
CA ALA A 265 -14.78 1.98 -5.73
C ALA A 265 -14.76 1.23 -7.07
N TRP A 266 -15.03 1.95 -8.16
CA TRP A 266 -14.92 1.40 -9.51
C TRP A 266 -13.49 0.97 -9.81
N SER A 267 -12.52 1.90 -9.67
CA SER A 267 -11.11 1.65 -9.99
C SER A 267 -10.55 0.48 -9.19
N GLU A 268 -10.86 0.42 -7.89
CA GLU A 268 -10.36 -0.62 -6.99
C GLU A 268 -11.00 -1.99 -7.23
N GLY A 269 -12.29 -2.01 -7.55
CA GLY A 269 -12.97 -3.23 -7.97
C GLY A 269 -12.39 -3.79 -9.27
N MET A 270 -12.14 -2.93 -10.26
CA MET A 270 -11.52 -3.31 -11.53
C MET A 270 -10.08 -3.80 -11.34
N ARG A 271 -9.28 -3.13 -10.49
CA ARG A 271 -7.94 -3.57 -10.11
C ARG A 271 -7.95 -4.97 -9.52
N MET A 272 -8.88 -5.25 -8.59
CA MET A 272 -9.05 -6.58 -8.01
C MET A 272 -9.42 -7.62 -9.08
N ALA A 273 -10.45 -7.36 -9.88
CA ALA A 273 -10.92 -8.30 -10.90
C ALA A 273 -9.83 -8.60 -11.93
N ALA A 274 -9.11 -7.58 -12.42
CA ALA A 274 -7.98 -7.73 -13.33
C ALA A 274 -6.84 -8.54 -12.72
N ALA A 275 -6.46 -8.24 -11.47
CA ALA A 275 -5.38 -8.93 -10.77
C ALA A 275 -5.72 -10.41 -10.51
N LEU A 276 -6.97 -10.73 -10.16
CA LEU A 276 -7.43 -12.11 -10.04
C LEU A 276 -7.36 -12.81 -11.40
N TYR A 277 -7.97 -12.24 -12.43
CA TYR A 277 -8.02 -12.81 -13.78
C TYR A 277 -6.63 -13.02 -14.42
N ALA A 278 -5.65 -12.17 -14.10
CA ALA A 278 -4.27 -12.33 -14.57
C ALA A 278 -3.60 -13.63 -14.08
N GLY A 279 -4.10 -14.25 -13.00
CA GLY A 279 -3.56 -15.52 -12.49
C GLY A 279 -4.17 -16.77 -13.10
N ARG A 280 -5.10 -16.63 -14.03
CA ARG A 280 -5.79 -17.75 -14.68
C ARG A 280 -4.80 -18.68 -15.41
N LYS A 281 -5.21 -19.92 -15.66
CA LYS A 281 -4.56 -20.81 -16.61
C LYS A 281 -4.49 -20.12 -17.98
N ILE A 282 -3.30 -20.08 -18.57
CA ILE A 282 -3.10 -19.65 -19.95
C ILE A 282 -2.97 -20.94 -20.76
N GLU A 283 -3.87 -21.17 -21.71
CA GLU A 283 -3.66 -22.23 -22.68
C GLU A 283 -2.47 -21.84 -23.55
N GLU A 284 -1.40 -22.65 -23.55
CA GLU A 284 -0.33 -22.48 -24.54
C GLU A 284 -0.94 -22.72 -25.92
N GLY A 285 -1.11 -21.62 -26.68
CA GLY A 285 -1.52 -21.71 -28.06
C GLY A 285 -0.51 -22.54 -28.83
N LYS A 286 -0.99 -23.62 -29.47
CA LYS A 286 -0.30 -24.15 -30.64
C LYS A 286 -0.20 -23.00 -31.64
N ASP A 287 1.02 -22.57 -31.94
CA ASP A 287 1.32 -21.65 -33.03
C ASP A 287 0.52 -22.06 -34.28
N ALA A 288 -0.28 -21.13 -34.79
CA ALA A 288 -0.98 -21.26 -36.06
C ALA A 288 -0.08 -20.78 -37.20
#